data_AF-A0A258K396-F1
#
_entry.id   AF-A0A258K396-F1
#
_cell.length_a   1.000
_cell.length_b   1.000
_cell.length_c   1.000
_cell.angle_alpha   90.00
_cell.angle_beta   90.00
_cell.angle_gamma   90.00
#
_symmetry.space_group_name_H-M   'P 1'
#
loop_
_entity.id
_entity.type
_entity.pdbx_description
1 polymer ?
#
loop_
_entity_poly.entity_id
_entity_poly.type
_entity_poly.pdbx_seq_one_letter_code
_entity_poly.pdbx_strand_id
1 'polypeptide(L)'
;MTPPGGPAPAARIRAACSEARSHLARIERQIEHRAERRTITAKAKARSSRRHQAGWSPADERLFRELVELLTFERRGDIEALS
;
A
#
# COMPACT_ATOMS: atom_id res chain seq x y z
N MET A 1 -19.71 -42.85 -13.37
CA MET A 1 -18.26 -42.69 -13.23
C MET A 1 -17.94 -41.22 -13.47
N THR A 2 -17.90 -40.42 -12.41
CA THR A 2 -17.64 -38.97 -12.49
C THR A 2 -16.13 -38.77 -12.63
N PRO A 3 -15.61 -38.05 -13.63
CA PRO A 3 -14.18 -37.79 -13.68
C PRO A 3 -13.81 -36.87 -12.50
N PRO A 4 -12.62 -37.05 -11.87
CA PRO A 4 -12.13 -36.13 -10.85
C PRO A 4 -11.69 -34.84 -11.54
N GLY A 5 -12.66 -34.01 -11.93
CA GLY A 5 -12.45 -32.66 -12.40
C GLY A 5 -12.05 -31.79 -11.21
N GLY A 6 -10.76 -31.76 -10.88
CA GLY A 6 -10.20 -30.63 -10.15
C GLY A 6 -10.64 -29.32 -10.83
N PRO A 7 -10.72 -28.19 -10.09
CA PRO A 7 -11.40 -26.98 -10.57
C PRO A 7 -11.01 -26.70 -12.02
N ALA A 8 -12.02 -26.67 -12.90
CA ALA A 8 -11.84 -26.45 -14.33
C ALA A 8 -10.87 -25.28 -14.54
N PRO A 9 -10.00 -25.27 -15.57
CA PRO A 9 -8.95 -24.26 -15.74
C PRO A 9 -9.40 -22.81 -15.47
N ALA A 10 -10.64 -22.46 -15.83
CA ALA A 10 -11.26 -21.17 -15.54
C ALA A 10 -11.43 -20.84 -14.04
N ALA A 11 -11.75 -21.83 -13.19
CA ALA A 11 -11.84 -21.65 -11.74
C ALA A 11 -10.46 -21.42 -11.10
N ARG A 12 -9.40 -22.07 -11.60
CA ARG A 12 -8.02 -21.82 -11.15
C ARG A 12 -7.54 -20.43 -11.53
N ILE A 13 -7.80 -20.00 -12.76
CA ILE A 13 -7.48 -18.64 -13.23
C ILE A 13 -8.19 -17.59 -12.37
N ARG A 14 -9.49 -17.75 -12.11
CA ARG A 14 -10.24 -16.83 -11.24
C ARG A 14 -9.68 -16.75 -9.82
N ALA A 15 -9.27 -17.89 -9.25
CA ALA A 15 -8.65 -17.93 -7.93
C ALA A 15 -7.33 -17.16 -7.91
N ALA A 16 -6.46 -17.40 -8.91
CA ALA A 16 -5.18 -16.69 -9.05
C ALA A 16 -5.38 -15.17 -9.22
N CYS A 17 -6.36 -14.74 -10.03
CA CYS A 17 -6.68 -13.31 -10.17
C CYS A 17 -7.22 -12.69 -8.86
N SER A 18 -8.01 -13.45 -8.08
CA SER A 18 -8.49 -13.00 -6.78
C SER A 18 -7.36 -12.84 -5.76
N GLU A 19 -6.42 -13.78 -5.77
CA GLU A 19 -5.23 -13.75 -4.93
C GLU A 19 -4.32 -12.57 -5.28
N ALA A 20 -4.04 -12.37 -6.57
CA ALA A 20 -3.26 -11.23 -7.07
C ALA A 20 -3.86 -9.89 -6.64
N ARG A 21 -5.18 -9.69 -6.82
CA ARG A 21 -5.88 -8.48 -6.34
C ARG A 21 -5.78 -8.29 -4.83
N SER A 22 -5.90 -9.37 -4.06
CA SER A 22 -5.77 -9.32 -2.60
C SER A 22 -4.36 -8.92 -2.17
N HIS A 23 -3.35 -9.38 -2.92
CA HIS A 23 -1.96 -9.03 -2.71
C HIS A 23 -1.70 -7.55 -3.05
N LEU A 24 -2.16 -7.07 -4.20
CA LEU A 24 -2.06 -5.65 -4.58
C LEU A 24 -2.67 -4.74 -3.51
N ALA A 25 -3.89 -5.05 -3.06
CA ALA A 25 -4.54 -4.29 -2.00
C ALA A 25 -3.77 -4.31 -0.66
N ARG A 26 -3.01 -5.38 -0.38
CA ARG A 26 -2.12 -5.45 0.79
C ARG A 26 -0.90 -4.55 0.62
N ILE A 27 -0.31 -4.50 -0.57
CA ILE A 27 0.84 -3.64 -0.89
C ILE A 27 0.43 -2.17 -0.75
N GLU A 28 -0.71 -1.77 -1.32
CA GLU A 28 -1.25 -0.41 -1.22
C GLU A 28 -1.43 0.03 0.24
N ARG A 29 -2.12 -0.79 1.05
CA ARG A 29 -2.28 -0.51 2.49
C ARG A 29 -0.96 -0.40 3.25
N GLN A 30 0.05 -1.20 2.88
CA GLN A 30 1.37 -1.12 3.50
C GLN A 30 2.11 0.16 3.13
N ILE A 31 1.97 0.62 1.89
CA ILE A 31 2.52 1.89 1.42
C ILE A 31 1.91 3.04 2.23
N GLU A 32 0.58 3.12 2.29
CA GLU A 32 -0.15 4.15 3.02
C GLU A 32 0.26 4.17 4.50
N HIS A 33 0.22 3.01 5.17
CA HIS A 33 0.56 2.92 6.58
C HIS A 33 2.01 3.34 6.87
N ARG A 34 2.95 2.99 5.99
CA ARG A 34 4.36 3.41 6.13
C ARG A 34 4.54 4.90 5.88
N ALA A 35 3.88 5.45 4.86
CA ALA A 35 3.89 6.88 4.57
C ALA A 35 3.32 7.67 5.75
N GLU A 36 2.20 7.22 6.32
CA GLU A 36 1.58 7.82 7.50
C GLU A 36 2.54 7.84 8.69
N ARG A 37 3.14 6.69 9.03
CA ARG A 37 4.12 6.59 10.13
C ARG A 37 5.33 7.49 9.94
N ARG A 38 5.88 7.57 8.73
CA ARG A 38 7.02 8.45 8.41
C ARG A 38 6.62 9.91 8.56
N THR A 39 5.42 10.28 8.10
CA THR A 39 4.86 11.64 8.25
C THR A 39 4.67 12.00 9.72
N ILE A 40 4.05 11.13 10.53
CA ILE A 40 3.89 11.32 11.98
C ILE A 40 5.25 11.51 12.66
N THR A 41 6.25 10.70 12.29
CA THR A 41 7.60 10.79 12.86
C THR A 41 8.27 12.12 12.50
N ALA A 42 8.20 12.54 11.23
CA ALA A 42 8.73 13.82 10.78
C ALA A 42 8.05 15.01 11.49
N LYS A 43 6.72 14.95 11.61
CA LYS A 43 5.91 15.91 12.35
C LYS A 43 6.26 15.98 13.83
N ALA A 44 6.47 14.84 14.49
CA ALA A 44 6.89 14.80 15.90
C ALA A 44 8.24 15.50 16.09
N LYS A 45 9.20 15.29 15.18
CA LYS A 45 10.49 15.99 15.16
C LYS A 45 10.36 17.50 14.88
N ALA A 46 9.40 17.91 14.05
CA ALA A 46 9.13 19.33 13.80
C ALA A 46 8.40 20.01 14.98
N ARG A 47 7.54 19.28 15.69
CA ARG A 47 6.83 19.76 16.89
C ARG A 47 7.76 19.96 18.08
N SER A 48 8.85 19.20 18.21
CA SER A 48 9.83 19.48 19.27
C SER A 48 10.50 20.85 19.13
N SER A 49 10.43 21.49 17.95
CA SER A 49 11.01 22.83 17.71
C SER A 49 10.00 23.96 17.52
N ARG A 50 8.68 23.68 17.44
CA ARG A 50 7.63 24.69 17.22
C ARG A 50 6.41 24.47 18.10
N ARG A 51 5.75 25.56 18.53
CA ARG A 51 4.51 25.53 19.32
C ARG A 51 3.46 24.61 18.69
N HIS A 52 2.83 23.80 19.53
CA HIS A 52 1.89 22.74 19.17
C HIS A 52 0.80 23.20 18.20
N GLN A 53 0.82 22.70 16.95
CA GLN A 53 -0.36 22.70 16.08
C GLN A 53 -1.05 21.34 16.18
N ALA A 54 -2.35 21.35 16.48
CA ALA A 54 -3.20 20.16 16.47
C ALA A 54 -3.58 19.82 15.01
N GLY A 55 -3.60 18.52 14.66
CA GLY A 55 -3.95 18.09 13.30
C GLY A 55 -2.79 18.10 12.29
N TRP A 56 -3.04 17.58 11.09
CA TRP A 56 -2.10 17.57 9.96
C TRP A 56 -2.08 18.94 9.31
N SER A 57 -0.89 19.50 9.13
CA SER A 57 -0.70 20.71 8.36
C SER A 57 -0.70 20.39 6.86
N PRO A 58 -0.92 21.38 5.97
CA PRO A 58 -0.74 21.18 4.53
C PRO A 58 0.65 20.66 4.14
N ALA A 59 1.68 20.98 4.94
CA ALA A 59 3.02 20.44 4.75
C ALA A 59 3.13 18.95 5.11
N ASP A 60 2.43 18.51 6.17
CA ASP A 60 2.34 17.09 6.54
C ASP A 60 1.63 16.30 5.43
N GLU A 61 0.53 16.82 4.90
CA GLU A 61 -0.23 16.20 3.81
C GLU A 61 0.57 16.10 2.51
N ARG A 62 1.37 17.12 2.19
CA ARG A 62 2.27 17.06 1.03
C ARG A 62 3.36 16.01 1.23
N LEU A 63 4.00 15.99 2.40
CA LEU A 63 5.01 14.99 2.74
C LEU A 63 4.45 13.57 2.70
N PHE A 64 3.23 13.36 3.19
CA PHE A 64 2.56 12.07 3.11
C PHE A 64 2.41 11.61 1.66
N ARG A 65 1.90 12.46 0.76
CA ARG A 65 1.76 12.15 -0.67
C ARG A 65 3.10 11.84 -1.34
N GLU A 66 4.13 12.65 -1.10
CA GLU A 66 5.49 12.40 -1.60
C GLU A 66 6.03 11.04 -1.13
N LEU A 67 5.76 10.66 0.13
CA LEU A 67 6.16 9.36 0.67
C LEU A 67 5.36 8.20 0.07
N VAL A 68 4.07 8.38 -0.21
CA VAL A 68 3.25 7.38 -0.92
C VAL A 68 3.80 7.16 -2.32
N GLU A 69 4.11 8.22 -3.07
CA GLU A 69 4.67 8.14 -4.41
C GLU A 69 6.03 7.43 -4.42
N LEU A 70 6.93 7.80 -3.49
CA LEU A 70 8.24 7.18 -3.35
C LEU A 70 8.12 5.67 -3.04
N LEU A 71 7.28 5.30 -2.07
CA LEU A 71 7.11 3.90 -1.67
C LEU A 71 6.39 3.08 -2.74
N THR A 72 5.49 3.69 -3.51
CA THR A 72 4.87 3.08 -4.68
C THR A 72 5.90 2.80 -5.76
N PHE A 73 6.78 3.76 -6.02
CA PHE A 73 7.87 3.60 -6.98
C PHE A 73 8.82 2.47 -6.55
N GLU A 74 9.20 2.39 -5.27
CA GLU A 74 10.01 1.28 -4.73
C GLU A 74 9.33 -0.09 -4.89
N ARG A 75 7.99 -0.14 -4.86
CA ARG A 75 7.18 -1.36 -5.01
C ARG A 75 6.73 -1.65 -6.43
N ARG A 76 7.11 -0.82 -7.39
CA ARG A 76 6.63 -0.91 -8.76
C ARG A 76 6.91 -2.27 -9.40
N GLY A 77 8.09 -2.85 -9.17
CA GLY A 77 8.41 -4.20 -9.68
C GLY A 77 7.52 -5.30 -9.11
N ASP A 78 7.18 -5.21 -7.81
CA ASP A 78 6.25 -6.15 -7.17
C ASP A 78 4.82 -5.99 -7.73
N ILE A 79 4.40 -4.74 -7.95
CA ILE A 79 3.08 -4.42 -8.52
C ILE A 79 2.97 -4.88 -9.98
N GLU A 80 3.99 -4.62 -10.79
CA GLU A 80 4.07 -5.05 -12.19
C GLU A 80 4.07 -6.58 -12.31
N ALA A 81 4.68 -7.30 -11.36
CA ALA A 81 4.67 -8.77 -11.34
C ALA A 81 3.32 -9.39 -10.93
N LEU A 82 2.43 -8.61 -10.29
CA LEU A 82 1.12 -9.06 -9.79
C LEU A 82 -0.06 -8.55 -10.63
N SER A 83 0.18 -7.65 -11.58
CA SER A 83 -0.84 -7.08 -12.47
C SER A 83 -1.00 -7.91 -13.74
#